data_AF-A0A972WSQ2-F1
#
_entry.id   AF-A0A972WSQ2-F1
#
_cell.length_a   1.000
_cell.length_b   1.000
_cell.length_c   1.000
_cell.angle_alpha   90.00
_cell.angle_beta   90.00
_cell.angle_gamma   90.00
#
_symmetry.space_group_name_H-M   'P 1'
#
loop_
_entity.id
_entity.type
_entity.pdbx_description
1 polymer ?
#
loop_
_entity_poly.entity_id
_entity_poly.type
_entity_poly.pdbx_seq_one_letter_code
_entity_poly.pdbx_strand_id
1 'polypeptide(L)'
;MTGTEIFEVYTNLGDFWQIDSVLKSENEAKSAATRLFSRPPISGVRIVRTWRAANGSNREDITFERVKSNFDHRHRAARAVRFDQIPKCRQHADLTRFPARLVINRLFRAYLAERAALASEILHNSTLFQAALDDGMMVQSVVAGVARLQTESEDERGQTRDTLFKMLEERRSELRSVRDFPEIDWATDTPFARFDEFGATADFHLAGSLANGLRALRSTWSKFVHLIAWAPIAVRHEVAVRVVDRFIADALSDEEVLNAALGEPSEKAAAILALSEIIGGKVVETASTSSESDPDRVQAVLGRLLSTGALPETKRVLIDHVVSELRGSETWTESGKRDEEKTAVRDVVLRLVLGLEVIGGALIADAIADRMAQVINVGGSKGLIQGLREFQMLRLDPEREVGFLLALLRGRHQKTIGAPVYRALDRFLSLGGNFHKIFAAGYHPTESFRRAALIYRALSNAPITRRAENVSSWEARCLPDDGA
;
A
#
# COMPACT_ATOMS: atom_id res chain seq x y z
N MET A 1 24.13 -14.73 34.91
CA MET A 1 24.33 -14.09 33.59
C MET A 1 23.24 -13.04 33.44
N THR A 2 23.61 -11.77 33.56
CA THR A 2 22.70 -10.62 33.51
C THR A 2 22.08 -10.51 32.11
N GLY A 3 20.75 -10.50 32.04
CA GLY A 3 20.04 -10.25 30.79
C GLY A 3 20.45 -8.89 30.24
N THR A 4 20.78 -8.83 28.96
CA THR A 4 21.20 -7.58 28.32
C THR A 4 19.99 -6.64 28.26
N GLU A 5 20.06 -5.56 29.03
CA GLU A 5 19.08 -4.49 29.04
C GLU A 5 19.53 -3.40 28.06
N ILE A 6 18.60 -2.93 27.24
CA ILE A 6 18.83 -1.87 26.24
C ILE A 6 17.69 -0.85 26.28
N PHE A 7 17.98 0.37 25.84
CA PHE A 7 17.05 1.49 25.78
C PHE A 7 17.02 2.02 24.36
N GLU A 8 15.89 1.86 23.70
CA GLU A 8 15.65 2.35 22.34
C GLU A 8 15.04 3.76 22.42
N VAL A 9 15.74 4.75 21.88
CA VAL A 9 15.26 6.11 21.75
C VAL A 9 14.54 6.25 20.43
N TYR A 10 13.26 6.57 20.50
CA TYR A 10 12.41 6.82 19.35
C TYR A 10 12.18 8.31 19.15
N THR A 11 12.13 8.75 17.90
CA THR A 11 11.67 10.09 17.51
C THR A 11 10.35 9.97 16.76
N ASN A 12 9.43 10.89 17.05
CA ASN A 12 8.19 11.09 16.31
C ASN A 12 8.39 12.28 15.35
N LEU A 13 8.03 12.07 14.09
CA LEU A 13 8.15 13.07 13.02
C LEU A 13 6.78 13.54 12.49
N GLY A 14 5.70 13.25 13.21
CA GLY A 14 4.32 13.54 12.81
C GLY A 14 3.46 12.31 13.04
N ASP A 15 3.53 11.36 12.11
CA ASP A 15 2.60 10.22 12.06
C ASP A 15 3.20 8.89 12.57
N PHE A 16 4.52 8.84 12.81
CA PHE A 16 5.15 7.60 13.27
C PHE A 16 6.37 7.80 14.16
N TRP A 17 6.65 6.74 14.91
CA TRP A 17 7.84 6.55 15.73
C TRP A 17 8.93 5.80 14.94
N GLN A 18 10.17 6.28 15.01
CA GLN A 18 11.35 5.60 14.47
C GLN A 18 12.45 5.53 15.52
N ILE A 19 13.19 4.42 15.56
CA ILE A 19 14.37 4.29 16.42
C ILE A 19 15.45 5.22 15.87
N ASP A 20 15.86 6.20 16.66
CA ASP A 20 17.00 7.07 16.39
C ASP A 20 18.30 6.41 16.87
N SER A 21 18.27 5.86 18.08
CA SER A 21 19.44 5.27 18.72
C SER A 21 19.07 4.16 19.71
N VAL A 22 19.97 3.21 19.90
CA VAL A 22 19.85 2.14 20.90
C VAL A 22 21.02 2.27 21.86
N LEU A 23 20.73 2.44 23.14
CA LEU A 23 21.70 2.76 24.18
C LEU A 23 21.62 1.75 25.31
N LYS A 24 22.67 1.66 26.13
CA LYS A 24 22.75 0.71 27.26
C LYS A 24 22.39 1.34 28.61
N SER A 25 22.16 2.65 28.63
CA SER A 25 21.92 3.45 29.83
C SER A 25 20.68 4.32 29.65
N GLU A 26 19.77 4.29 30.63
CA GLU A 26 18.55 5.10 30.64
C GLU A 26 18.87 6.61 30.67
N ASN A 27 19.92 7.01 31.40
CA ASN A 27 20.31 8.42 31.51
C ASN A 27 20.89 8.96 30.19
N GLU A 28 21.64 8.13 29.47
CA GLU A 28 22.13 8.47 28.13
C GLU A 28 20.96 8.59 27.15
N ALA A 29 19.99 7.67 27.23
CA ALA A 29 18.78 7.68 26.42
C ALA A 29 17.92 8.92 26.68
N LYS A 30 17.70 9.32 27.94
CA LYS A 30 16.99 10.56 28.31
C LYS A 30 17.70 11.81 27.81
N SER A 31 19.03 11.83 27.89
CA SER A 31 19.84 12.94 27.38
C SER A 31 19.74 13.05 25.85
N ALA A 32 19.82 11.91 25.14
CA ALA A 32 19.64 11.86 23.69
C ALA A 32 18.23 12.28 23.27
N ALA A 33 17.19 11.73 23.90
CA ALA A 33 15.80 12.08 23.66
C ALA A 33 15.54 13.59 23.86
N THR A 34 16.07 14.19 24.92
CA THR A 34 15.91 15.63 25.19
C THR A 34 16.58 16.50 24.11
N ARG A 35 17.78 16.12 23.66
CA ARG A 35 18.46 16.81 22.54
C ARG A 35 17.75 16.66 21.21
N LEU A 36 17.09 15.53 20.98
CA LEU A 36 16.31 15.27 19.78
C LEU A 36 15.00 16.06 19.79
N PHE A 37 14.30 16.08 20.94
CA PHE A 37 13.03 16.78 21.09
C PHE A 37 13.14 18.30 20.84
N SER A 38 14.29 18.91 21.14
CA SER A 38 14.52 20.34 20.88
C SER A 38 14.76 20.67 19.40
N ARG A 39 14.98 19.67 18.52
CA ARG A 39 15.24 19.89 17.09
C ARG A 39 13.94 19.83 16.28
N PRO A 40 13.59 20.86 15.50
CA PRO A 40 12.66 20.68 14.38
C PRO A 40 13.24 19.65 13.40
N PRO A 41 12.44 18.77 12.79
CA PRO A 41 10.98 18.64 12.78
C PRO A 41 10.45 17.58 13.78
N ILE A 42 11.16 17.30 14.86
CA ILE A 42 10.77 16.23 15.80
C ILE A 42 9.56 16.71 16.60
N SER A 43 8.43 16.02 16.44
CA SER A 43 7.16 16.29 17.13
C SER A 43 7.08 15.58 18.49
N GLY A 44 7.86 14.50 18.67
CA GLY A 44 7.87 13.73 19.91
C GLY A 44 9.13 12.88 20.08
N VAL A 45 9.37 12.45 21.31
CA VAL A 45 10.42 11.47 21.66
C VAL A 45 9.86 10.47 22.67
N ARG A 46 10.22 9.19 22.54
CA ARG A 46 9.90 8.16 23.54
C ARG A 46 11.10 7.26 23.76
N ILE A 47 11.20 6.66 24.94
CA ILE A 47 12.24 5.70 25.28
C ILE A 47 11.55 4.39 25.63
N VAL A 48 11.90 3.34 24.89
CA VAL A 48 11.43 1.97 25.15
C VAL A 48 12.58 1.20 25.77
N ARG A 49 12.38 0.72 26.99
CA ARG A 49 13.28 -0.17 27.69
C ARG A 49 12.97 -1.60 27.27
N THR A 50 13.98 -2.32 26.79
CA THR A 50 13.85 -3.72 26.38
C THR A 50 14.78 -4.60 27.21
N TRP A 51 14.25 -5.63 27.84
CA TRP A 51 15.04 -6.58 28.63
C TRP A 51 14.53 -8.02 28.49
N ARG A 52 15.39 -9.00 28.80
CA ARG A 52 14.99 -10.40 28.86
C ARG A 52 14.42 -10.74 30.23
N ALA A 53 13.17 -11.19 30.25
CA ALA A 53 12.55 -11.78 31.44
C ALA A 53 13.14 -13.17 31.75
N ALA A 54 12.95 -13.64 32.98
CA ALA A 54 13.51 -14.91 33.46
C ALA A 54 13.04 -16.15 32.67
N ASN A 55 11.88 -16.06 32.01
CA ASN A 55 11.32 -17.07 31.12
C ASN A 55 11.92 -17.03 29.69
N GLY A 56 12.90 -16.16 29.43
CA GLY A 56 13.54 -15.99 28.12
C GLY A 56 12.77 -15.11 27.12
N SER A 57 11.57 -14.60 27.46
CA SER A 57 10.85 -13.65 26.61
C SER A 57 11.42 -12.24 26.76
N ASN A 58 11.46 -11.48 25.67
CA ASN A 58 11.75 -10.04 25.74
C ASN A 58 10.51 -9.32 26.30
N ARG A 59 10.72 -8.38 27.23
CA ARG A 59 9.72 -7.44 27.72
C ARG A 59 10.14 -6.02 27.33
N GLU A 60 9.14 -5.20 27.04
CA GLU A 60 9.29 -3.81 26.64
C GLU A 60 8.44 -2.93 27.58
N ASP A 61 8.96 -1.77 27.94
CA ASP A 61 8.26 -0.77 28.76
C ASP A 61 8.65 0.65 28.33
N ILE A 62 7.70 1.58 28.32
CA ILE A 62 7.95 2.98 27.94
C ILE A 62 8.36 3.75 29.19
N THR A 63 9.65 4.12 29.30
CA THR A 63 10.18 4.79 30.49
C THR A 63 10.14 6.32 30.40
N PHE A 64 9.92 6.86 29.21
CA PHE A 64 9.85 8.30 28.96
C PHE A 64 9.11 8.56 27.66
N GLU A 65 8.20 9.53 27.65
CA GLU A 65 7.54 10.02 26.44
C GLU A 65 7.26 11.52 26.54
N ARG A 66 7.51 12.26 25.46
CA ARG A 66 7.12 13.67 25.30
C ARG A 66 6.67 13.92 23.88
N VAL A 67 5.54 14.60 23.73
CA VAL A 67 5.00 15.07 22.44
C VAL A 67 4.73 16.57 22.53
N LYS A 68 5.01 17.32 21.47
CA LYS A 68 4.72 18.76 21.39
C LYS A 68 3.22 18.94 21.15
N SER A 69 2.54 19.63 22.07
CA SER A 69 1.10 19.90 21.99
C SER A 69 0.70 20.81 20.81
N ASN A 70 1.62 21.67 20.35
CA ASN A 70 1.41 22.60 19.23
C ASN A 70 2.39 22.33 18.07
N PHE A 71 2.56 21.07 17.67
CA PHE A 71 3.41 20.77 16.52
C PHE A 71 2.71 21.24 15.24
N ASP A 72 3.33 22.17 14.52
CA ASP A 72 2.81 22.65 13.24
C ASP A 72 2.95 21.55 12.17
N HIS A 73 1.84 20.85 11.89
CA HIS A 73 1.78 19.81 10.88
C HIS A 73 2.05 20.31 9.45
N ARG A 74 2.15 21.63 9.23
CA ARG A 74 2.55 22.23 7.94
C ARG A 74 4.02 22.04 7.62
N HIS A 75 4.86 21.77 8.63
CA HIS A 75 6.31 21.58 8.48
C HIS A 75 6.75 20.12 8.68
N ARG A 76 6.00 19.17 8.13
CA ARG A 76 6.46 17.77 8.01
C ARG A 76 7.73 17.75 7.15
N ALA A 77 8.83 17.25 7.69
CA ALA A 77 9.96 16.92 6.84
C ALA A 77 9.67 15.63 6.08
N ALA A 78 10.23 15.46 4.89
CA ALA A 78 10.09 14.23 4.12
C ALA A 78 10.58 12.96 4.86
N ARG A 79 11.38 13.11 5.93
CA ARG A 79 11.75 12.05 6.87
C ARG A 79 10.57 11.46 7.64
N ALA A 80 9.44 12.17 7.72
CA ALA A 80 8.20 11.76 8.36
C ALA A 80 7.32 10.85 7.50
N VAL A 81 7.84 10.36 6.37
CA VAL A 81 7.15 9.40 5.51
C VAL A 81 8.11 8.25 5.22
N ARG A 82 7.73 7.01 5.58
CA ARG A 82 8.52 5.83 5.23
C ARG A 82 8.31 5.52 3.75
N PHE A 83 9.40 5.57 3.00
CA PHE A 83 9.45 5.04 1.64
C PHE A 83 10.37 3.83 1.65
N ASP A 84 9.88 2.67 1.15
CA ASP A 84 10.76 1.53 0.89
C ASP A 84 11.81 1.94 -0.16
N GLN A 85 11.38 2.69 -1.19
CA GLN A 85 12.21 3.40 -2.17
C GLN A 85 11.47 4.63 -2.70
N ILE A 86 12.17 5.75 -2.93
CA ILE A 86 11.60 6.90 -3.64
C ILE A 86 11.94 6.78 -5.14
N PRO A 87 10.96 6.84 -6.05
CA PRO A 87 11.21 6.82 -7.49
C PRO A 87 12.07 8.02 -7.91
N LYS A 88 13.01 7.79 -8.84
CA LYS A 88 13.80 8.86 -9.47
C LYS A 88 13.06 9.37 -10.71
N CYS A 89 12.67 10.65 -10.69
CA CYS A 89 12.22 11.35 -11.89
C CYS A 89 13.44 11.61 -12.79
N ARG A 90 13.29 11.40 -14.11
CA ARG A 90 14.31 11.70 -15.12
C ARG A 90 14.03 13.00 -15.85
N GLN A 91 12.76 13.40 -15.95
CA GLN A 91 12.29 14.62 -16.60
C GLN A 91 11.07 15.20 -15.87
N HIS A 92 10.71 16.46 -16.11
CA HIS A 92 9.55 17.10 -15.45
C HIS A 92 8.22 16.38 -15.69
N ALA A 93 8.02 15.77 -16.87
CA ALA A 93 6.82 14.98 -17.15
C ALA A 93 6.65 13.79 -16.17
N ASP A 94 7.74 13.26 -15.61
CA ASP A 94 7.67 12.18 -14.62
C ASP A 94 7.02 12.60 -13.30
N LEU A 95 6.95 13.91 -12.98
CA LEU A 95 6.30 14.44 -11.78
C LEU A 95 4.79 14.10 -11.74
N THR A 96 4.17 13.96 -12.91
CA THR A 96 2.74 13.63 -13.05
C THR A 96 2.46 12.12 -13.07
N ARG A 97 3.50 11.28 -13.13
CA ARG A 97 3.34 9.83 -13.13
C ARG A 97 2.99 9.32 -11.74
N PHE A 98 2.27 8.20 -11.71
CA PHE A 98 1.75 7.60 -10.49
C PHE A 98 2.77 7.50 -9.34
N PRO A 99 4.00 6.97 -9.52
CA PRO A 99 4.94 6.85 -8.40
C PRO A 99 5.34 8.20 -7.78
N ALA A 100 5.49 9.25 -8.60
CA ALA A 100 5.81 10.58 -8.12
C ALA A 100 4.61 11.21 -7.39
N ARG A 101 3.39 11.02 -7.92
CA ARG A 101 2.17 11.52 -7.27
C ARG A 101 1.89 10.86 -5.93
N LEU A 102 2.15 9.56 -5.77
CA LEU A 102 2.09 8.91 -4.45
C LEU A 102 3.04 9.55 -3.43
N VAL A 103 4.26 9.87 -3.85
CA VAL A 103 5.23 10.57 -3.01
C VAL A 103 4.72 11.96 -2.66
N ILE A 104 4.18 12.70 -3.63
CA ILE A 104 3.62 14.04 -3.42
C ILE A 104 2.43 13.98 -2.45
N ASN A 105 1.46 13.08 -2.64
CA ASN A 105 0.32 12.92 -1.73
C ASN A 105 0.76 12.66 -0.29
N ARG A 106 1.79 11.83 -0.08
CA ARG A 106 2.30 11.55 1.27
C ARG A 106 3.07 12.73 1.86
N LEU A 107 3.93 13.38 1.08
CA LEU A 107 4.78 14.49 1.55
C LEU A 107 3.99 15.78 1.77
N PHE A 108 2.97 16.02 0.94
CA PHE A 108 2.13 17.21 0.98
C PHE A 108 0.76 16.97 1.61
N ARG A 109 0.52 15.83 2.28
CA ARG A 109 -0.78 15.46 2.86
C ARG A 109 -1.47 16.62 3.60
N ALA A 110 -0.77 17.26 4.53
CA ALA A 110 -1.32 18.37 5.31
C ALA A 110 -1.67 19.60 4.45
N TYR A 111 -0.81 19.94 3.49
CA TYR A 111 -1.04 21.06 2.57
C TYR A 111 -2.24 20.79 1.65
N LEU A 112 -2.33 19.56 1.13
CA LEU A 112 -3.41 19.10 0.27
C LEU A 112 -4.75 19.12 1.01
N ALA A 113 -4.79 18.57 2.24
CA ALA A 113 -5.99 18.54 3.08
C ALA A 113 -6.50 19.95 3.42
N GLU A 114 -5.61 20.86 3.87
CA GLU A 114 -5.97 22.25 4.22
C GLU A 114 -6.65 23.00 3.06
N ARG A 115 -6.25 22.68 1.82
CA ARG A 115 -6.76 23.34 0.60
C ARG A 115 -7.80 22.51 -0.13
N ALA A 116 -8.21 21.37 0.42
CA ALA A 116 -9.04 20.38 -0.24
C ALA A 116 -8.56 20.07 -1.68
N ALA A 117 -7.24 20.00 -1.90
CA ALA A 117 -6.63 19.88 -3.22
C ALA A 117 -6.01 18.49 -3.43
N LEU A 118 -6.03 18.02 -4.68
CA LEU A 118 -5.37 16.78 -5.09
C LEU A 118 -3.98 17.06 -5.70
N ALA A 119 -3.04 16.13 -5.59
CA ALA A 119 -1.73 16.28 -6.24
C ALA A 119 -1.86 16.54 -7.75
N SER A 120 -2.76 15.83 -8.44
CA SER A 120 -3.02 16.06 -9.86
C SER A 120 -3.61 17.42 -10.16
N GLU A 121 -4.45 17.98 -9.28
CA GLU A 121 -4.96 19.35 -9.45
C GLU A 121 -3.82 20.36 -9.40
N ILE A 122 -2.94 20.25 -8.39
CA ILE A 122 -1.77 21.13 -8.26
C ILE A 122 -0.86 20.99 -9.47
N LEU A 123 -0.58 19.76 -9.91
CA LEU A 123 0.34 19.52 -11.01
C LEU A 123 -0.21 19.95 -12.37
N HIS A 124 -1.52 20.15 -12.55
CA HIS A 124 -2.14 20.53 -13.82
C HIS A 124 -2.82 21.91 -13.82
N ASN A 125 -2.73 22.65 -12.71
CA ASN A 125 -3.27 24.02 -12.62
C ASN A 125 -2.14 25.00 -12.29
N SER A 126 -1.91 25.98 -13.18
CA SER A 126 -0.83 26.95 -13.04
C SER A 126 -0.92 27.81 -11.77
N THR A 127 -2.13 28.15 -11.33
CA THR A 127 -2.36 28.97 -10.13
C THR A 127 -2.08 28.16 -8.86
N LEU A 128 -2.59 26.94 -8.76
CA LEU A 128 -2.36 26.05 -7.63
C LEU A 128 -0.89 25.63 -7.53
N PHE A 129 -0.26 25.33 -8.68
CA PHE A 129 1.17 25.02 -8.74
C PHE A 129 2.01 26.19 -8.24
N GLN A 130 1.71 27.40 -8.71
CA GLN A 130 2.40 28.62 -8.28
C GLN A 130 2.24 28.84 -6.76
N ALA A 131 1.03 28.71 -6.24
CA ALA A 131 0.75 28.87 -4.82
C ALA A 131 1.48 27.81 -3.96
N ALA A 132 1.67 26.60 -4.47
CA ALA A 132 2.45 25.56 -3.79
C ALA A 132 3.96 25.88 -3.78
N LEU A 133 4.50 26.43 -4.88
CA LEU A 133 5.90 26.86 -4.95
C LEU A 133 6.19 28.06 -4.04
N ASP A 134 5.24 28.99 -3.93
CA ASP A 134 5.39 30.19 -3.10
C ASP A 134 5.28 29.88 -1.59
N ASP A 135 4.83 28.68 -1.21
CA ASP A 135 4.91 28.15 0.15
C ASP A 135 6.35 27.68 0.49
N GLY A 136 7.28 28.64 0.41
CA GLY A 136 8.70 28.42 0.12
C GLY A 136 9.47 27.57 1.12
N MET A 137 9.07 27.50 2.40
CA MET A 137 9.75 26.64 3.39
C MET A 137 9.40 25.16 3.21
N MET A 138 8.21 24.86 2.68
CA MET A 138 7.73 23.49 2.51
C MET A 138 8.43 22.80 1.34
N VAL A 139 8.41 23.43 0.15
CA VAL A 139 8.99 22.83 -1.07
C VAL A 139 10.49 22.64 -0.93
N GLN A 140 11.21 23.60 -0.36
CA GLN A 140 12.66 23.50 -0.13
C GLN A 140 13.01 22.31 0.78
N SER A 141 12.27 22.15 1.89
CA SER A 141 12.44 21.04 2.83
C SER A 141 12.13 19.69 2.18
N VAL A 142 11.05 19.62 1.41
CA VAL A 142 10.64 18.40 0.71
C VAL A 142 11.66 17.99 -0.35
N VAL A 143 12.10 18.93 -1.21
CA VAL A 143 13.09 18.65 -2.26
C VAL A 143 14.42 18.20 -1.65
N ALA A 144 14.89 18.86 -0.59
CA ALA A 144 16.10 18.45 0.11
C ALA A 144 15.97 17.04 0.72
N GLY A 145 14.80 16.72 1.30
CA GLY A 145 14.51 15.40 1.85
C GLY A 145 14.43 14.30 0.78
N VAL A 146 13.80 14.56 -0.36
CA VAL A 146 13.74 13.65 -1.50
C VAL A 146 15.14 13.40 -2.08
N ALA A 147 15.92 14.47 -2.32
CA ALA A 147 17.28 14.35 -2.84
C ALA A 147 18.15 13.47 -1.93
N ARG A 148 18.06 13.67 -0.61
CA ARG A 148 18.74 12.84 0.38
C ARG A 148 18.33 11.37 0.35
N LEU A 149 17.06 11.07 0.10
CA LEU A 149 16.56 9.69 0.03
C LEU A 149 16.91 9.01 -1.30
N GLN A 150 17.23 9.77 -2.34
CA GLN A 150 17.60 9.27 -3.66
C GLN A 150 19.12 9.06 -3.85
N THR A 151 19.95 9.48 -2.90
CA THR A 151 21.41 9.56 -3.04
C THR A 151 22.12 9.15 -1.75
N GLU A 152 23.35 8.66 -1.87
CA GLU A 152 24.15 8.23 -0.71
C GLU A 152 25.17 9.29 -0.30
N SER A 153 25.81 9.97 -1.25
CA SER A 153 26.86 10.98 -1.01
C SER A 153 26.30 12.41 -0.95
N GLU A 154 27.00 13.34 -0.27
CA GLU A 154 26.59 14.76 -0.19
C GLU A 154 26.68 15.49 -1.54
N ASP A 155 27.68 15.18 -2.36
CA ASP A 155 27.87 15.83 -3.67
C ASP A 155 26.74 15.49 -4.64
N GLU A 156 26.28 14.23 -4.63
CA GLU A 156 25.11 13.80 -5.41
C GLU A 156 23.80 14.43 -4.91
N ARG A 157 23.68 14.71 -3.60
CA ARG A 157 22.50 15.38 -3.03
C ARG A 157 22.33 16.78 -3.59
N GLY A 158 23.42 17.55 -3.69
CA GLY A 158 23.42 18.88 -4.29
C GLY A 158 22.90 18.86 -5.73
N GLN A 159 23.49 18.00 -6.57
CA GLN A 159 23.10 17.85 -7.97
C GLN A 159 21.65 17.37 -8.14
N THR A 160 21.21 16.43 -7.30
CA THR A 160 19.84 15.90 -7.33
C THR A 160 18.84 16.97 -6.92
N ARG A 161 19.14 17.76 -5.89
CA ARG A 161 18.30 18.89 -5.47
C ARG A 161 18.13 19.91 -6.60
N ASP A 162 19.23 20.29 -7.24
CA ASP A 162 19.20 21.28 -8.32
C ASP A 162 18.45 20.74 -9.55
N THR A 163 18.59 19.44 -9.84
CA THR A 163 17.82 18.74 -10.87
C THR A 163 16.32 18.76 -10.59
N LEU A 164 15.91 18.51 -9.34
CA LEU A 164 14.50 18.56 -8.94
C LEU A 164 13.93 19.97 -9.07
N PHE A 165 14.67 21.01 -8.66
CA PHE A 165 14.22 22.40 -8.87
C PHE A 165 14.09 22.76 -10.35
N LYS A 166 15.03 22.31 -11.19
CA LYS A 166 14.92 22.48 -12.64
C LYS A 166 13.64 21.86 -13.18
N MET A 167 13.30 20.64 -12.76
CA MET A 167 12.04 19.98 -13.17
C MET A 167 10.80 20.75 -12.72
N LEU A 168 10.81 21.34 -11.52
CA LEU A 168 9.70 22.16 -11.05
C LEU A 168 9.53 23.43 -11.90
N GLU A 169 10.62 24.08 -12.29
CA GLU A 169 10.56 25.28 -13.15
C GLU A 169 10.17 24.93 -14.59
N GLU A 170 10.63 23.80 -15.13
CA GLU A 170 10.16 23.29 -16.44
C GLU A 170 8.65 23.03 -16.41
N ARG A 171 8.14 22.39 -15.35
CA ARG A 171 6.70 22.16 -15.19
C ARG A 171 5.93 23.47 -15.06
N ARG A 172 6.47 24.44 -14.32
CA ARG A 172 5.89 25.79 -14.20
C ARG A 172 5.75 26.46 -15.56
N SER A 173 6.80 26.38 -16.38
CA SER A 173 6.84 26.95 -17.73
C SER A 173 5.79 26.30 -18.64
N GLU A 174 5.71 24.97 -18.63
CA GLU A 174 4.71 24.20 -19.38
C GLU A 174 3.28 24.62 -19.01
N LEU A 175 2.96 24.70 -17.71
CA LEU A 175 1.63 25.11 -17.24
C LEU A 175 1.27 26.55 -17.61
N ARG A 176 2.25 27.45 -17.74
CA ARG A 176 2.03 28.85 -18.16
C ARG A 176 1.89 29.01 -19.67
N SER A 177 2.42 28.05 -20.44
CA SER A 177 2.36 28.09 -21.91
C SER A 177 0.94 27.86 -22.44
N VAL A 178 0.10 27.17 -21.66
CA VAL A 178 -1.30 26.90 -22.00
C VAL A 178 -2.18 28.05 -21.50
N ARG A 179 -2.88 28.69 -22.43
CA ARG A 179 -3.72 29.86 -22.14
C ARG A 179 -5.06 29.48 -21.55
N ASP A 180 -5.74 28.50 -22.17
CA ASP A 180 -7.09 28.09 -21.79
C ASP A 180 -7.22 26.57 -21.82
N PHE A 181 -7.91 26.03 -20.81
CA PHE A 181 -8.33 24.64 -20.79
C PHE A 181 -9.83 24.55 -21.09
N PRO A 182 -10.29 23.59 -21.92
CA PRO A 182 -11.71 23.39 -22.17
C PRO A 182 -12.51 23.21 -20.86
N GLU A 183 -13.66 23.88 -20.72
CA GLU A 183 -14.50 23.73 -19.52
C GLU A 183 -15.19 22.36 -19.47
N ILE A 184 -15.21 21.72 -18.30
CA ILE A 184 -15.92 20.45 -18.09
C ILE A 184 -17.35 20.74 -17.65
N ASP A 185 -18.29 20.12 -18.35
CA ASP A 185 -19.68 20.08 -17.91
C ASP A 185 -19.91 18.76 -17.16
N TRP A 186 -20.10 18.87 -15.84
CA TRP A 186 -20.34 17.74 -14.96
C TRP A 186 -21.74 17.12 -15.12
N ALA A 187 -22.68 17.84 -15.75
CA ALA A 187 -24.09 17.42 -15.88
C ALA A 187 -24.38 16.65 -17.17
N THR A 188 -23.54 16.82 -18.20
CA THR A 188 -23.69 16.11 -19.48
C THR A 188 -22.59 15.06 -19.64
N ASP A 189 -22.81 14.11 -20.56
CA ASP A 189 -21.70 13.34 -21.14
C ASP A 189 -20.76 14.37 -21.81
N THR A 190 -19.82 14.95 -21.04
CA THR A 190 -18.76 15.79 -21.59
C THR A 190 -18.19 14.98 -22.75
N PRO A 191 -18.19 15.51 -23.99
CA PRO A 191 -17.74 14.74 -25.12
C PRO A 191 -16.22 14.61 -24.98
N PHE A 192 -15.77 13.53 -24.32
CA PHE A 192 -14.35 13.20 -24.19
C PHE A 192 -13.67 13.16 -25.56
N ALA A 193 -14.44 12.86 -26.61
CA ALA A 193 -14.05 12.97 -28.01
C ALA A 193 -13.45 14.33 -28.39
N ARG A 194 -13.88 15.45 -27.79
CA ARG A 194 -13.28 16.77 -28.07
C ARG A 194 -11.81 16.84 -27.65
N PHE A 195 -11.39 15.99 -26.70
CA PHE A 195 -10.00 15.96 -26.26
C PHE A 195 -9.10 15.19 -27.24
N ASP A 196 -9.68 14.38 -28.12
CA ASP A 196 -8.95 13.68 -29.17
C ASP A 196 -8.30 14.67 -30.15
N GLU A 197 -8.86 15.88 -30.29
CA GLU A 197 -8.31 16.98 -31.10
C GLU A 197 -6.91 17.44 -30.64
N PHE A 198 -6.57 17.26 -29.35
CA PHE A 198 -5.26 17.62 -28.79
C PHE A 198 -4.18 16.54 -29.01
N GLY A 199 -4.54 15.41 -29.65
CA GLY A 199 -3.62 14.33 -30.01
C GLY A 199 -2.77 13.86 -28.82
N ALA A 200 -1.45 13.91 -28.98
CA ALA A 200 -0.49 13.46 -27.94
C ALA A 200 -0.58 14.24 -26.62
N THR A 201 -1.25 15.39 -26.59
CA THR A 201 -1.43 16.22 -25.38
C THR A 201 -2.84 16.14 -24.78
N ALA A 202 -3.68 15.21 -25.27
CA ALA A 202 -5.05 15.01 -24.78
C ALA A 202 -5.09 14.76 -23.26
N ASP A 203 -4.23 13.88 -22.73
CA ASP A 203 -4.12 13.60 -21.29
C ASP A 203 -3.84 14.88 -20.49
N PHE A 204 -2.95 15.75 -20.98
CA PHE A 204 -2.57 16.99 -20.30
C PHE A 204 -3.73 18.01 -20.30
N HIS A 205 -4.39 18.19 -21.45
CA HIS A 205 -5.52 19.12 -21.56
C HIS A 205 -6.72 18.66 -20.73
N LEU A 206 -7.05 17.36 -20.77
CA LEU A 206 -8.11 16.81 -19.94
C LEU A 206 -7.81 16.94 -18.44
N ALA A 207 -6.56 16.67 -18.03
CA ALA A 207 -6.16 16.83 -16.63
C ALA A 207 -6.21 18.29 -16.16
N GLY A 208 -5.83 19.25 -17.00
CA GLY A 208 -5.96 20.68 -16.69
C GLY A 208 -7.42 21.15 -16.65
N SER A 209 -8.25 20.68 -17.57
CA SER A 209 -9.71 20.88 -17.54
C SER A 209 -10.34 20.35 -16.26
N LEU A 210 -9.96 19.14 -15.83
CA LEU A 210 -10.39 18.56 -14.56
C LEU A 210 -9.92 19.36 -13.36
N ALA A 211 -8.65 19.75 -13.34
CA ALA A 211 -8.11 20.57 -12.27
C ALA A 211 -8.84 21.91 -12.13
N ASN A 212 -9.23 22.53 -13.25
CA ASN A 212 -10.02 23.76 -13.24
C ASN A 212 -11.46 23.54 -12.76
N GLY A 213 -12.13 22.48 -13.25
CA GLY A 213 -13.51 22.16 -12.85
C GLY A 213 -13.62 21.78 -11.38
N LEU A 214 -12.69 20.94 -10.89
CA LEU A 214 -12.67 20.51 -9.49
C LEU A 214 -12.34 21.64 -8.52
N ARG A 215 -11.60 22.68 -8.94
CA ARG A 215 -11.28 23.84 -8.10
C ARG A 215 -12.52 24.55 -7.54
N ALA A 216 -13.65 24.48 -8.23
CA ALA A 216 -14.91 25.05 -7.75
C ALA A 216 -15.46 24.29 -6.52
N LEU A 217 -15.11 23.01 -6.39
CA LEU A 217 -15.49 22.16 -5.25
C LEU A 217 -14.51 22.39 -4.11
N ARG A 218 -15.01 22.79 -2.94
CA ARG A 218 -14.20 23.13 -1.76
C ARG A 218 -13.99 21.97 -0.77
N SER A 219 -14.33 20.74 -1.18
CA SER A 219 -14.18 19.53 -0.36
C SER A 219 -13.58 18.41 -1.20
N THR A 220 -12.56 17.73 -0.67
CA THR A 220 -11.94 16.57 -1.31
C THR A 220 -12.95 15.44 -1.50
N TRP A 221 -13.86 15.25 -0.53
CA TRP A 221 -14.97 14.29 -0.64
C TRP A 221 -15.89 14.62 -1.82
N SER A 222 -16.33 15.88 -1.95
CA SER A 222 -17.18 16.28 -3.08
C SER A 222 -16.49 16.07 -4.42
N LYS A 223 -15.18 16.37 -4.53
CA LYS A 223 -14.39 16.09 -5.74
C LYS A 223 -14.37 14.60 -6.07
N PHE A 224 -14.12 13.77 -5.07
CA PHE A 224 -14.12 12.33 -5.21
C PHE A 224 -15.48 11.79 -5.68
N VAL A 225 -16.59 12.22 -5.08
CA VAL A 225 -17.94 11.80 -5.48
C VAL A 225 -18.22 12.15 -6.95
N HIS A 226 -17.85 13.36 -7.40
CA HIS A 226 -18.01 13.75 -8.81
C HIS A 226 -17.15 12.89 -9.75
N LEU A 227 -15.89 12.62 -9.37
CA LEU A 227 -15.00 11.76 -10.16
C LEU A 227 -15.54 10.32 -10.26
N ILE A 228 -16.10 9.78 -9.17
CA ILE A 228 -16.72 8.44 -9.14
C ILE A 228 -17.98 8.40 -10.00
N ALA A 229 -18.83 9.43 -9.94
CA ALA A 229 -20.02 9.53 -10.79
C ALA A 229 -19.65 9.57 -12.29
N TRP A 230 -18.51 10.20 -12.61
CA TRP A 230 -18.05 10.37 -13.98
C TRP A 230 -17.26 9.18 -14.54
N ALA A 231 -16.64 8.37 -13.68
CA ALA A 231 -15.80 7.24 -14.09
C ALA A 231 -16.51 6.22 -15.01
N PRO A 232 -17.79 5.82 -14.81
CA PRO A 232 -18.52 4.95 -15.72
C PRO A 232 -18.72 5.50 -17.14
N ILE A 233 -18.63 6.81 -17.33
CA ILE A 233 -18.66 7.43 -18.66
C ILE A 233 -17.24 7.44 -19.23
N ALA A 234 -16.25 7.81 -18.40
CA ALA A 234 -14.85 7.86 -18.77
C ALA A 234 -14.29 6.53 -19.29
N VAL A 235 -14.77 5.37 -18.79
CA VAL A 235 -14.34 4.04 -19.28
C VAL A 235 -14.58 3.79 -20.77
N ARG A 236 -15.43 4.60 -21.43
CA ARG A 236 -15.66 4.53 -22.87
C ARG A 236 -14.52 5.18 -23.69
N HIS A 237 -13.62 5.91 -23.05
CA HIS A 237 -12.52 6.64 -23.69
C HIS A 237 -11.20 6.38 -22.96
N GLU A 238 -10.19 5.89 -23.68
CA GLU A 238 -8.93 5.43 -23.08
C GLU A 238 -8.16 6.53 -22.33
N VAL A 239 -8.07 7.73 -22.91
CA VAL A 239 -7.47 8.91 -22.28
C VAL A 239 -8.26 9.30 -21.02
N ALA A 240 -9.59 9.30 -21.12
CA ALA A 240 -10.44 9.76 -20.04
C ALA A 240 -10.33 8.88 -18.80
N VAL A 241 -10.44 7.57 -18.97
CA VAL A 241 -10.36 6.65 -17.83
C VAL A 241 -9.01 6.74 -17.14
N ARG A 242 -7.90 6.87 -17.88
CA ARG A 242 -6.57 7.04 -17.28
C ARG A 242 -6.46 8.32 -16.45
N VAL A 243 -6.96 9.43 -16.97
CA VAL A 243 -6.91 10.71 -16.25
C VAL A 243 -7.85 10.68 -15.05
N VAL A 244 -9.07 10.17 -15.18
CA VAL A 244 -10.04 10.08 -14.07
C VAL A 244 -9.53 9.15 -12.97
N ASP A 245 -9.02 7.96 -13.32
CA ASP A 245 -8.37 7.04 -12.38
C ASP A 245 -7.26 7.75 -11.59
N ARG A 246 -6.45 8.55 -12.28
CA ARG A 246 -5.39 9.34 -11.66
C ARG A 246 -5.90 10.26 -10.56
N PHE A 247 -7.00 10.99 -10.78
CA PHE A 247 -7.57 11.91 -9.79
C PHE A 247 -8.29 11.15 -8.66
N ILE A 248 -8.98 10.05 -8.98
CA ILE A 248 -9.60 9.16 -7.97
C ILE A 248 -8.53 8.60 -7.03
N ALA A 249 -7.41 8.12 -7.57
CA ALA A 249 -6.29 7.60 -6.80
C ALA A 249 -5.67 8.66 -5.87
N ASP A 250 -5.56 9.92 -6.32
CA ASP A 250 -5.11 11.01 -5.46
C ASP A 250 -6.10 11.31 -4.34
N ALA A 251 -7.40 11.32 -4.64
CA ALA A 251 -8.43 11.58 -3.62
C ALA A 251 -8.45 10.48 -2.55
N LEU A 252 -8.34 9.21 -2.94
CA LEU A 252 -8.26 8.08 -2.02
C LEU A 252 -6.91 7.97 -1.30
N SER A 253 -5.91 8.79 -1.64
CA SER A 253 -4.69 8.91 -0.84
C SER A 253 -4.92 9.70 0.46
N ASP A 254 -6.04 10.42 0.55
CA ASP A 254 -6.55 11.05 1.77
C ASP A 254 -7.35 10.02 2.59
N GLU A 255 -7.02 9.91 3.87
CA GLU A 255 -7.61 8.96 4.80
C GLU A 255 -9.05 9.33 5.17
N GLU A 256 -9.38 10.62 5.21
CA GLU A 256 -10.74 11.09 5.48
C GLU A 256 -11.68 10.69 4.33
N VAL A 257 -11.23 10.88 3.08
CA VAL A 257 -11.98 10.45 1.88
C VAL A 257 -12.11 8.93 1.84
N LEU A 258 -11.05 8.20 2.17
CA LEU A 258 -11.09 6.75 2.22
C LEU A 258 -12.11 6.25 3.26
N ASN A 259 -12.08 6.78 4.48
CA ASN A 259 -13.00 6.39 5.55
C ASN A 259 -14.44 6.76 5.22
N ALA A 260 -14.68 7.94 4.64
CA ALA A 260 -15.99 8.34 4.15
C ALA A 260 -16.50 7.39 3.04
N ALA A 261 -15.64 6.99 2.10
CA ALA A 261 -15.98 6.01 1.05
C ALA A 261 -16.33 4.63 1.63
N LEU A 262 -15.71 4.25 2.74
CA LEU A 262 -15.98 2.99 3.45
C LEU A 262 -17.20 3.06 4.38
N GLY A 263 -17.79 4.25 4.59
CA GLY A 263 -18.92 4.44 5.50
C GLY A 263 -18.52 4.48 6.98
N GLU A 264 -17.34 5.01 7.30
CA GLU A 264 -16.82 5.16 8.67
C GLU A 264 -16.86 3.86 9.48
N PRO A 265 -16.06 2.84 9.09
CA PRO A 265 -16.04 1.56 9.78
C PRO A 265 -15.65 1.75 11.26
N SER A 266 -16.37 1.08 12.16
CA SER A 266 -16.11 1.16 13.61
C SER A 266 -14.76 0.53 14.02
N GLU A 267 -14.29 -0.45 13.25
CA GLU A 267 -13.05 -1.18 13.51
C GLU A 267 -12.14 -1.25 12.28
N LYS A 268 -10.82 -1.31 12.51
CA LYS A 268 -9.82 -1.48 11.45
C LYS A 268 -9.97 -2.81 10.71
N ALA A 269 -10.31 -3.89 11.41
CA ALA A 269 -10.60 -5.18 10.77
C ALA A 269 -11.71 -5.04 9.71
N ALA A 270 -12.80 -4.34 10.06
CA ALA A 270 -13.92 -4.09 9.15
C ALA A 270 -13.50 -3.23 7.95
N ALA A 271 -12.68 -2.20 8.18
CA ALA A 271 -12.11 -1.37 7.12
C ALA A 271 -11.28 -2.19 6.13
N ILE A 272 -10.36 -3.03 6.62
CA ILE A 272 -9.50 -3.88 5.78
C ILE A 272 -10.34 -4.89 4.99
N LEU A 273 -11.36 -5.49 5.61
CA LEU A 273 -12.27 -6.41 4.93
C LEU A 273 -13.02 -5.71 3.79
N ALA A 274 -13.64 -4.55 4.07
CA ALA A 274 -14.35 -3.76 3.07
C ALA A 274 -13.44 -3.37 1.89
N LEU A 275 -12.22 -2.88 2.16
CA LEU A 275 -11.22 -2.60 1.15
C LEU A 275 -10.88 -3.83 0.30
N SER A 276 -10.69 -4.98 0.96
CA SER A 276 -10.39 -6.25 0.28
C SER A 276 -11.54 -6.68 -0.64
N GLU A 277 -12.79 -6.44 -0.24
CA GLU A 277 -13.96 -6.72 -1.06
C GLU A 277 -14.02 -5.83 -2.31
N ILE A 278 -13.79 -4.52 -2.14
CA ILE A 278 -13.79 -3.53 -3.21
C ILE A 278 -12.66 -3.82 -4.20
N ILE A 279 -11.44 -4.08 -3.73
CA ILE A 279 -10.29 -4.44 -4.57
C ILE A 279 -10.55 -5.77 -5.32
N GLY A 280 -11.21 -6.72 -4.65
CA GLY A 280 -11.65 -7.98 -5.23
C GLY A 280 -12.81 -7.84 -6.22
N GLY A 281 -13.36 -6.64 -6.39
CA GLY A 281 -14.42 -6.36 -7.35
C GLY A 281 -15.80 -6.87 -6.94
N LYS A 282 -16.03 -7.11 -5.65
CA LYS A 282 -17.35 -7.52 -5.16
C LYS A 282 -18.33 -6.37 -5.39
N VAL A 283 -19.43 -6.67 -6.06
CA VAL A 283 -20.49 -5.70 -6.33
C VAL A 283 -21.52 -5.80 -5.20
N VAL A 284 -21.68 -4.71 -4.46
CA VAL A 284 -22.78 -4.56 -3.50
C VAL A 284 -24.02 -4.11 -4.29
N GLU A 285 -25.16 -4.76 -4.07
CA GLU A 285 -26.43 -4.31 -4.61
C GLU A 285 -26.88 -3.06 -3.87
N THR A 286 -27.02 -1.95 -4.59
CA THR A 286 -27.42 -0.66 -4.03
C THR A 286 -28.88 -0.40 -4.36
N ALA A 287 -29.67 0.08 -3.39
CA ALA A 287 -31.03 0.51 -3.64
C ALA A 287 -31.06 1.65 -4.69
N SER A 288 -32.03 1.63 -5.60
CA SER A 288 -32.15 2.61 -6.69
C SER A 288 -32.35 4.07 -6.23
N THR A 289 -32.60 4.30 -4.94
CA THR A 289 -32.83 5.62 -4.33
C THR A 289 -31.63 6.18 -3.56
N SER A 290 -30.47 5.50 -3.54
CA SER A 290 -29.28 5.96 -2.81
C SER A 290 -28.68 7.23 -3.45
N SER A 291 -28.32 8.21 -2.62
CA SER A 291 -27.60 9.43 -3.02
C SER A 291 -26.29 9.09 -3.74
N GLU A 292 -25.78 9.97 -4.61
CA GLU A 292 -24.47 9.80 -5.25
C GLU A 292 -23.31 9.78 -4.26
N SER A 293 -23.49 10.46 -3.12
CA SER A 293 -22.54 10.49 -2.01
C SER A 293 -22.71 9.35 -1.01
N ASP A 294 -23.61 8.40 -1.27
CA ASP A 294 -23.84 7.24 -0.39
C ASP A 294 -22.62 6.30 -0.45
N PRO A 295 -22.00 5.93 0.70
CA PRO A 295 -20.88 5.02 0.74
C PRO A 295 -21.13 3.70 0.00
N ASP A 296 -22.32 3.10 0.14
CA ASP A 296 -22.62 1.83 -0.51
C ASP A 296 -22.62 1.97 -2.04
N ARG A 297 -23.14 3.11 -2.54
CA ARG A 297 -23.13 3.43 -3.97
C ARG A 297 -21.72 3.65 -4.49
N VAL A 298 -20.90 4.39 -3.74
CA VAL A 298 -19.49 4.62 -4.07
C VAL A 298 -18.74 3.29 -4.15
N GLN A 299 -18.89 2.43 -3.13
CA GLN A 299 -18.24 1.12 -3.07
C GLN A 299 -18.69 0.22 -4.23
N ALA A 300 -19.97 0.21 -4.57
CA ALA A 300 -20.49 -0.58 -5.69
C ALA A 300 -19.94 -0.10 -7.04
N VAL A 301 -19.82 1.22 -7.26
CA VAL A 301 -19.21 1.77 -8.47
C VAL A 301 -17.72 1.40 -8.54
N LEU A 302 -16.97 1.61 -7.45
CA LEU A 302 -15.56 1.24 -7.38
C LEU A 302 -15.34 -0.25 -7.63
N GLY A 303 -16.09 -1.13 -6.96
CA GLY A 303 -15.99 -2.58 -7.14
C GLY A 303 -16.24 -3.01 -8.59
N ARG A 304 -17.25 -2.44 -9.26
CA ARG A 304 -17.50 -2.70 -10.69
C ARG A 304 -16.37 -2.22 -11.59
N LEU A 305 -15.82 -1.04 -11.36
CA LEU A 305 -14.74 -0.49 -12.19
C LEU A 305 -13.40 -1.22 -11.96
N LEU A 306 -13.15 -1.67 -10.73
CA LEU A 306 -11.96 -2.44 -10.38
C LEU A 306 -12.01 -3.87 -10.93
N SER A 307 -13.20 -4.48 -10.99
CA SER A 307 -13.37 -5.84 -11.54
C SER A 307 -13.12 -5.91 -13.05
N THR A 308 -13.39 -4.82 -13.79
CA THR A 308 -13.08 -4.70 -15.21
C THR A 308 -11.63 -4.28 -15.49
N GLY A 309 -10.86 -3.92 -14.46
CA GLY A 309 -9.49 -3.45 -14.59
C GLY A 309 -9.36 -2.00 -15.07
N ALA A 310 -10.44 -1.22 -15.02
CA ALA A 310 -10.48 0.15 -15.55
C ALA A 310 -9.66 1.16 -14.72
N LEU A 311 -9.48 0.90 -13.41
CA LEU A 311 -8.84 1.83 -12.47
C LEU A 311 -7.55 1.25 -11.84
N PRO A 312 -6.48 1.02 -12.63
CA PRO A 312 -5.26 0.40 -12.13
C PRO A 312 -4.52 1.19 -11.05
N GLU A 313 -4.50 2.53 -11.13
CA GLU A 313 -3.82 3.38 -10.16
C GLU A 313 -4.61 3.46 -8.83
N THR A 314 -5.94 3.58 -8.91
CA THR A 314 -6.83 3.48 -7.75
C THR A 314 -6.69 2.14 -7.06
N LYS A 315 -6.69 1.03 -7.82
CA LYS A 315 -6.46 -0.31 -7.27
C LYS A 315 -5.16 -0.36 -6.48
N ARG A 316 -4.12 0.30 -6.99
CA ARG A 316 -2.81 0.31 -6.35
C ARG A 316 -2.79 1.12 -5.06
N VAL A 317 -3.46 2.28 -5.01
CA VAL A 317 -3.62 3.07 -3.77
C VAL A 317 -4.35 2.26 -2.70
N LEU A 318 -5.43 1.57 -3.06
CA LEU A 318 -6.18 0.74 -2.11
C LEU A 318 -5.33 -0.45 -1.59
N ILE A 319 -4.54 -1.09 -2.45
CA ILE A 319 -3.58 -2.13 -2.03
C ILE A 319 -2.53 -1.56 -1.08
N ASP A 320 -1.97 -0.39 -1.39
CA ASP A 320 -0.97 0.27 -0.54
C ASP A 320 -1.56 0.59 0.85
N HIS A 321 -2.82 1.01 0.95
CA HIS A 321 -3.54 1.20 2.22
C HIS A 321 -3.70 -0.10 3.00
N VAL A 322 -4.15 -1.19 2.35
CA VAL A 322 -4.23 -2.50 3.01
C VAL A 322 -2.85 -2.95 3.51
N VAL A 323 -1.79 -2.77 2.72
CA VAL A 323 -0.41 -3.08 3.16
C VAL A 323 -0.01 -2.24 4.38
N SER A 324 -0.38 -0.97 4.41
CA SER A 324 -0.10 -0.08 5.55
C SER A 324 -0.79 -0.56 6.82
N GLU A 325 -2.10 -0.85 6.76
CA GLU A 325 -2.87 -1.36 7.90
C GLU A 325 -2.39 -2.73 8.37
N LEU A 326 -2.01 -3.61 7.43
CA LEU A 326 -1.44 -4.92 7.76
C LEU A 326 -0.12 -4.81 8.52
N ARG A 327 0.73 -3.83 8.17
CA ARG A 327 2.03 -3.62 8.83
C ARG A 327 1.93 -2.76 10.09
N GLY A 328 0.78 -2.12 10.31
CA GLY A 328 0.51 -1.28 11.47
C GLY A 328 0.63 -2.06 12.77
N SER A 329 1.16 -1.40 13.81
CA SER A 329 1.29 -1.99 15.15
C SER A 329 0.01 -1.90 15.97
N GLU A 330 -1.05 -1.29 15.43
CA GLU A 330 -2.30 -1.05 16.13
C GLU A 330 -3.16 -2.32 16.20
N THR A 331 -4.02 -2.39 17.22
CA THR A 331 -5.04 -3.43 17.33
C THR A 331 -6.09 -3.23 16.25
N TRP A 332 -6.58 -4.32 15.68
CA TRP A 332 -7.63 -4.31 14.68
C TRP A 332 -9.03 -4.35 15.26
N THR A 333 -9.19 -4.86 16.49
CA THR A 333 -10.46 -4.90 17.22
C THR A 333 -10.48 -3.89 18.35
N GLU A 334 -11.66 -3.40 18.72
CA GLU A 334 -11.84 -2.43 19.83
C GLU A 334 -11.36 -3.00 21.16
N SER A 335 -11.60 -4.30 21.40
CA SER A 335 -11.25 -4.94 22.67
C SER A 335 -9.75 -5.19 22.82
N GLY A 336 -8.99 -5.24 21.72
CA GLY A 336 -7.59 -5.61 21.67
C GLY A 336 -7.29 -7.03 22.19
N LYS A 337 -8.30 -7.88 22.39
CA LYS A 337 -8.10 -9.25 22.89
C LYS A 337 -7.46 -10.12 21.84
N ARG A 338 -6.46 -10.91 22.25
CA ARG A 338 -5.64 -11.74 21.36
C ARG A 338 -6.43 -12.75 20.53
N ASP A 339 -7.50 -13.34 21.06
CA ASP A 339 -8.28 -14.34 20.33
C ASP A 339 -9.23 -13.69 19.29
N GLU A 340 -9.75 -12.50 19.59
CA GLU A 340 -10.53 -11.69 18.64
C GLU A 340 -9.62 -11.19 17.51
N GLU A 341 -8.42 -10.70 17.83
CA GLU A 341 -7.38 -10.34 16.86
C GLU A 341 -7.01 -11.49 15.92
N LYS A 342 -6.81 -12.70 16.45
CA LYS A 342 -6.52 -13.88 15.63
C LYS A 342 -7.65 -14.22 14.68
N THR A 343 -8.90 -14.04 15.12
CA THR A 343 -10.09 -14.27 14.31
C THR A 343 -10.17 -13.23 13.19
N ALA A 344 -9.99 -11.95 13.50
CA ALA A 344 -9.94 -10.87 12.52
C ALA A 344 -8.82 -11.08 11.48
N VAL A 345 -7.62 -11.47 11.91
CA VAL A 345 -6.50 -11.84 11.01
C VAL A 345 -6.88 -12.98 10.09
N ARG A 346 -7.54 -14.03 10.60
CA ARG A 346 -7.99 -15.14 9.78
C ARG A 346 -8.99 -14.70 8.72
N ASP A 347 -9.97 -13.88 9.08
CA ASP A 347 -11.02 -13.43 8.16
C ASP A 347 -10.44 -12.53 7.06
N VAL A 348 -9.52 -11.62 7.42
CA VAL A 348 -8.79 -10.78 6.45
C VAL A 348 -7.96 -11.63 5.50
N VAL A 349 -7.22 -12.63 6.01
CA VAL A 349 -6.42 -13.55 5.19
C VAL A 349 -7.32 -14.34 4.23
N LEU A 350 -8.47 -14.83 4.69
CA LEU A 350 -9.46 -15.51 3.87
C LEU A 350 -10.02 -14.59 2.76
N ARG A 351 -10.06 -13.28 2.96
CA ARG A 351 -10.50 -12.35 1.93
C ARG A 351 -9.41 -11.98 0.92
N LEU A 352 -8.16 -11.92 1.37
CA LEU A 352 -7.01 -11.53 0.56
C LEU A 352 -6.42 -12.68 -0.26
N VAL A 353 -6.61 -13.94 0.15
CA VAL A 353 -6.08 -15.12 -0.55
C VAL A 353 -7.21 -15.90 -1.21
N LEU A 354 -7.38 -15.73 -2.53
CA LEU A 354 -8.45 -16.30 -3.34
C LEU A 354 -7.92 -17.44 -4.21
N GLY A 355 -8.01 -18.68 -3.70
CA GLY A 355 -7.41 -19.84 -4.37
C GLY A 355 -5.90 -19.64 -4.55
N LEU A 356 -5.39 -19.80 -5.77
CA LEU A 356 -3.96 -19.62 -6.05
C LEU A 356 -3.52 -18.14 -6.14
N GLU A 357 -4.46 -17.20 -6.09
CA GLU A 357 -4.16 -15.77 -6.22
C GLU A 357 -4.20 -15.05 -4.87
N VAL A 358 -3.22 -14.18 -4.65
CA VAL A 358 -3.23 -13.24 -3.53
C VAL A 358 -3.53 -11.86 -4.08
N ILE A 359 -4.57 -11.19 -3.56
CA ILE A 359 -4.87 -9.79 -3.89
C ILE A 359 -3.63 -8.96 -3.61
N GLY A 360 -3.16 -8.17 -4.58
CA GLY A 360 -1.91 -7.39 -4.46
C GLY A 360 -0.61 -8.21 -4.48
N GLY A 361 -0.70 -9.53 -4.65
CA GLY A 361 0.44 -10.43 -4.86
C GLY A 361 1.42 -10.45 -3.70
N ALA A 362 2.71 -10.39 -4.03
CA ALA A 362 3.81 -10.51 -3.07
C ALA A 362 3.79 -9.45 -1.97
N LEU A 363 3.32 -8.23 -2.27
CA LEU A 363 3.28 -7.12 -1.30
C LEU A 363 2.34 -7.40 -0.13
N ILE A 364 1.14 -7.90 -0.43
CA ILE A 364 0.15 -8.29 0.57
C ILE A 364 0.60 -9.57 1.27
N ALA A 365 1.19 -10.53 0.55
CA ALA A 365 1.71 -11.75 1.18
C ALA A 365 2.79 -11.42 2.23
N ASP A 366 3.74 -10.53 1.90
CA ASP A 366 4.74 -10.05 2.86
C ASP A 366 4.10 -9.32 4.04
N ALA A 367 3.11 -8.47 3.79
CA ALA A 367 2.42 -7.71 4.84
C ALA A 367 1.61 -8.61 5.79
N ILE A 368 0.97 -9.67 5.27
CA ILE A 368 0.33 -10.71 6.10
C ILE A 368 1.39 -11.40 6.97
N ALA A 369 2.53 -11.80 6.40
CA ALA A 369 3.60 -12.43 7.17
C ALA A 369 4.15 -11.51 8.29
N ASP A 370 4.29 -10.21 8.00
CA ASP A 370 4.66 -9.19 8.99
C ASP A 370 3.60 -9.11 10.11
N ARG A 371 2.31 -9.01 9.78
CA ARG A 371 1.23 -8.96 10.77
C ARG A 371 1.21 -10.19 11.66
N MET A 372 1.34 -11.37 11.06
CA MET A 372 1.34 -12.63 11.81
C MET A 372 2.54 -12.72 12.76
N ALA A 373 3.72 -12.18 12.36
CA ALA A 373 4.88 -12.08 13.23
C ALA A 373 4.71 -11.05 14.36
N GLN A 374 4.00 -9.96 14.12
CA GLN A 374 3.67 -8.97 15.14
C GLN A 374 2.70 -9.53 16.20
N VAL A 375 1.62 -10.21 15.79
CA VAL A 375 0.60 -10.77 16.72
C VAL A 375 1.17 -11.81 17.69
N ILE A 376 2.28 -12.47 17.32
CA ILE A 376 3.00 -13.40 18.20
C ILE A 376 4.08 -12.74 19.06
N ASN A 377 4.33 -11.44 18.91
CA ASN A 377 5.37 -10.67 19.59
C ASN A 377 6.78 -11.26 19.44
N VAL A 378 7.10 -11.81 18.26
CA VAL A 378 8.43 -12.32 17.94
C VAL A 378 8.98 -11.53 16.77
N GLY A 379 10.06 -10.77 16.99
CA GLY A 379 10.71 -9.99 15.94
C GLY A 379 11.69 -10.79 15.07
N GLY A 380 12.06 -10.21 13.93
CA GLY A 380 13.11 -10.71 13.05
C GLY A 380 12.77 -12.01 12.31
N SER A 381 13.81 -12.74 11.86
CA SER A 381 13.65 -13.96 11.05
C SER A 381 12.88 -15.08 11.78
N LYS A 382 13.07 -15.21 13.10
CA LYS A 382 12.30 -16.16 13.92
C LYS A 382 10.81 -15.81 13.96
N GLY A 383 10.50 -14.52 14.02
CA GLY A 383 9.14 -13.99 13.94
C GLY A 383 8.44 -14.40 12.66
N LEU A 384 9.07 -14.12 11.52
CA LEU A 384 8.52 -14.47 10.22
C LEU A 384 8.34 -15.98 10.03
N ILE A 385 9.27 -16.80 10.51
CA ILE A 385 9.14 -18.28 10.46
C ILE A 385 7.98 -18.76 11.33
N GLN A 386 7.81 -18.18 12.53
CA GLN A 386 6.71 -18.54 13.40
C GLN A 386 5.37 -18.03 12.84
N GLY A 387 5.32 -16.81 12.29
CA GLY A 387 4.15 -16.27 11.59
C GLY A 387 3.72 -17.15 10.42
N LEU A 388 4.67 -17.68 9.64
CA LEU A 388 4.39 -18.68 8.62
C LEU A 388 3.73 -19.93 9.22
N ARG A 389 4.18 -20.43 10.37
CA ARG A 389 3.54 -21.58 11.03
C ARG A 389 2.13 -21.25 11.50
N GLU A 390 1.90 -20.06 12.05
CA GLU A 390 0.57 -19.59 12.43
C GLU A 390 -0.37 -19.56 11.21
N PHE A 391 0.12 -19.10 10.05
CA PHE A 391 -0.62 -19.16 8.79
C PHE A 391 -1.06 -20.60 8.46
N GLN A 392 -0.15 -21.56 8.56
CA GLN A 392 -0.46 -22.98 8.29
C GLN A 392 -1.43 -23.57 9.31
N MET A 393 -1.49 -23.02 10.52
CA MET A 393 -2.46 -23.40 11.55
C MET A 393 -3.87 -22.85 11.27
N LEU A 394 -4.04 -21.88 10.36
CA LEU A 394 -5.36 -21.45 9.89
C LEU A 394 -6.10 -22.55 9.11
N ARG A 395 -5.39 -23.60 8.66
CA ARG A 395 -5.93 -24.75 7.93
C ARG A 395 -6.78 -24.32 6.73
N LEU A 396 -6.25 -23.38 5.94
CA LEU A 396 -6.89 -22.92 4.71
C LEU A 396 -6.96 -24.05 3.66
N ASP A 397 -7.80 -23.85 2.64
CA ASP A 397 -7.81 -24.74 1.48
C ASP A 397 -6.39 -24.87 0.88
N PRO A 398 -6.01 -26.06 0.38
CA PRO A 398 -4.68 -26.31 -0.19
C PRO A 398 -4.26 -25.29 -1.25
N GLU A 399 -5.20 -24.86 -2.10
CA GLU A 399 -4.96 -23.85 -3.13
C GLU A 399 -4.55 -22.50 -2.54
N ARG A 400 -5.24 -22.05 -1.49
CA ARG A 400 -4.96 -20.79 -0.80
C ARG A 400 -3.60 -20.83 -0.15
N GLU A 401 -3.27 -21.94 0.49
CA GLU A 401 -1.96 -22.08 1.10
C GLU A 401 -0.84 -22.07 0.06
N VAL A 402 -0.99 -22.80 -1.05
CA VAL A 402 0.00 -22.77 -2.13
C VAL A 402 0.10 -21.38 -2.77
N GLY A 403 -1.02 -20.73 -3.06
CA GLY A 403 -1.05 -19.37 -3.62
C GLY A 403 -0.30 -18.36 -2.75
N PHE A 404 -0.56 -18.40 -1.44
CA PHE A 404 0.15 -17.56 -0.47
C PHE A 404 1.66 -17.84 -0.43
N LEU A 405 2.06 -19.11 -0.34
CA LEU A 405 3.46 -19.51 -0.32
C LEU A 405 4.21 -19.10 -1.60
N LEU A 406 3.58 -19.25 -2.76
CA LEU A 406 4.12 -18.81 -4.05
C LEU A 406 4.26 -17.28 -4.13
N ALA A 407 3.30 -16.54 -3.57
CA ALA A 407 3.38 -15.09 -3.48
C ALA A 407 4.54 -14.63 -2.59
N LEU A 408 4.76 -15.28 -1.43
CA LEU A 408 5.90 -15.00 -0.55
C LEU A 408 7.26 -15.24 -1.21
N LEU A 409 7.39 -16.22 -2.11
CA LEU A 409 8.63 -16.46 -2.85
C LEU A 409 8.98 -15.33 -3.84
N ARG A 410 8.02 -14.47 -4.17
CA ARG A 410 8.22 -13.28 -5.01
C ARG A 410 8.39 -12.00 -4.18
N GLY A 411 8.25 -12.10 -2.85
CA GLY A 411 8.27 -10.99 -1.91
C GLY A 411 9.65 -10.66 -1.37
N ARG A 412 9.72 -9.56 -0.61
CA ARG A 412 10.94 -9.07 0.05
C ARG A 412 11.49 -10.07 1.06
N HIS A 413 10.62 -10.87 1.65
CA HIS A 413 10.99 -11.84 2.68
C HIS A 413 11.58 -13.13 2.13
N GLN A 414 11.60 -13.33 0.80
CA GLN A 414 12.13 -14.53 0.15
C GLN A 414 13.55 -14.89 0.65
N LYS A 415 14.44 -13.91 0.80
CA LYS A 415 15.81 -14.16 1.30
C LYS A 415 15.84 -14.69 2.74
N THR A 416 14.87 -14.31 3.55
CA THR A 416 14.80 -14.64 4.99
C THR A 416 14.06 -15.94 5.24
N ILE A 417 12.91 -16.14 4.60
CA ILE A 417 12.01 -17.29 4.84
C ILE A 417 11.85 -18.23 3.65
N GLY A 418 12.61 -18.06 2.57
CA GLY A 418 12.50 -18.88 1.37
C GLY A 418 12.68 -20.37 1.64
N ALA A 419 13.70 -20.78 2.39
CA ALA A 419 13.90 -22.20 2.73
C ALA A 419 12.74 -22.82 3.54
N PRO A 420 12.23 -22.17 4.61
CA PRO A 420 10.97 -22.57 5.25
C PRO A 420 9.78 -22.67 4.30
N VAL A 421 9.60 -21.70 3.40
CA VAL A 421 8.51 -21.70 2.40
C VAL A 421 8.65 -22.85 1.41
N TYR A 422 9.85 -23.14 0.91
CA TYR A 422 10.09 -24.30 0.04
C TYR A 422 9.78 -25.62 0.73
N ARG A 423 10.17 -25.80 2.00
CA ARG A 423 9.79 -27.01 2.77
C ARG A 423 8.28 -27.13 2.94
N ALA A 424 7.58 -26.01 3.13
CA ALA A 424 6.12 -26.00 3.18
C ALA A 424 5.48 -26.35 1.83
N LEU A 425 6.10 -25.98 0.71
CA LEU A 425 5.65 -26.37 -0.63
C LEU A 425 5.97 -27.84 -0.95
N ASP A 426 7.10 -28.36 -0.46
CA ASP A 426 7.54 -29.74 -0.72
C ASP A 426 6.56 -30.80 -0.19
N ARG A 427 5.84 -30.49 0.89
CA ARG A 427 4.78 -31.38 1.40
C ARG A 427 3.64 -31.57 0.37
N PHE A 428 3.42 -30.62 -0.54
CA PHE A 428 2.46 -30.78 -1.62
C PHE A 428 3.08 -31.60 -2.76
N LEU A 429 4.34 -31.31 -3.13
CA LEU A 429 5.06 -32.03 -4.18
C LEU A 429 5.31 -33.51 -3.87
N SER A 430 5.61 -33.83 -2.61
CA SER A 430 5.93 -35.18 -2.11
C SER A 430 4.74 -36.13 -2.03
N LEU A 431 3.51 -35.64 -2.20
CA LEU A 431 2.31 -36.46 -2.12
C LEU A 431 2.03 -37.31 -3.39
N GLY A 432 2.78 -37.09 -4.48
CA GLY A 432 2.68 -37.89 -5.71
C GLY A 432 1.24 -38.01 -6.23
N GLY A 433 0.88 -39.18 -6.79
CA GLY A 433 -0.47 -39.47 -7.31
C GLY A 433 -1.61 -39.48 -6.27
N ASN A 434 -1.30 -39.28 -4.98
CA ASN A 434 -2.29 -39.18 -3.90
C ASN A 434 -2.74 -37.73 -3.62
N PHE A 435 -2.42 -36.78 -4.51
CA PHE A 435 -2.70 -35.36 -4.35
C PHE A 435 -4.17 -35.02 -4.10
N HIS A 436 -5.10 -35.83 -4.62
CA HIS A 436 -6.54 -35.68 -4.39
C HIS A 436 -6.94 -35.88 -2.92
N LYS A 437 -6.12 -36.57 -2.11
CA LYS A 437 -6.36 -36.81 -0.67
C LYS A 437 -6.10 -35.59 0.21
N ILE A 438 -5.51 -34.52 -0.34
CA ILE A 438 -5.26 -33.25 0.38
C ILE A 438 -6.55 -32.45 0.53
N PHE A 439 -7.47 -32.59 -0.43
CA PHE A 439 -8.79 -31.99 -0.34
C PHE A 439 -9.63 -32.85 0.61
N ALA A 440 -10.14 -32.23 1.67
CA ALA A 440 -10.98 -32.90 2.66
C ALA A 440 -12.17 -33.62 1.99
N ALA A 441 -12.73 -34.61 2.68
CA ALA A 441 -13.76 -35.55 2.21
C ALA A 441 -15.13 -34.94 1.78
N GLY A 442 -15.19 -33.64 1.46
CA GLY A 442 -16.40 -32.92 1.06
C GLY A 442 -16.48 -32.51 -0.42
N TYR A 443 -15.43 -32.73 -1.22
CA TYR A 443 -15.41 -32.34 -2.64
C TYR A 443 -15.70 -33.53 -3.56
N HIS A 444 -16.47 -33.28 -4.64
CA HIS A 444 -16.67 -34.27 -5.69
C HIS A 444 -15.32 -34.63 -6.35
N PRO A 445 -15.04 -35.91 -6.68
CA PRO A 445 -13.74 -36.34 -7.20
C PRO A 445 -13.22 -35.50 -8.38
N THR A 446 -14.09 -35.16 -9.33
CA THR A 446 -13.75 -34.31 -10.49
C THR A 446 -13.22 -32.93 -10.10
N GLU A 447 -13.84 -32.31 -9.09
CA GLU A 447 -13.41 -30.98 -8.60
C GLU A 447 -12.07 -31.10 -7.86
N SER A 448 -11.90 -32.13 -7.02
CA SER A 448 -10.62 -32.42 -6.35
C SER A 448 -9.48 -32.62 -7.34
N PHE A 449 -9.71 -33.35 -8.45
CA PHE A 449 -8.72 -33.51 -9.52
C PHE A 449 -8.41 -32.21 -10.25
N ARG A 450 -9.44 -31.41 -10.58
CA ARG A 450 -9.26 -30.09 -11.22
C ARG A 450 -8.39 -29.19 -10.37
N ARG A 451 -8.70 -29.07 -9.07
CA ARG A 451 -7.95 -28.26 -8.10
C ARG A 451 -6.52 -28.75 -7.90
N ALA A 452 -6.34 -30.07 -7.80
CA ALA A 452 -5.01 -30.69 -7.75
C ALA A 452 -4.16 -30.33 -8.99
N ALA A 453 -4.75 -30.41 -10.19
CA ALA A 453 -4.06 -30.06 -11.43
C ALA A 453 -3.67 -28.57 -11.49
N LEU A 454 -4.52 -27.67 -10.98
CA LEU A 454 -4.19 -26.24 -10.88
C LEU A 454 -3.00 -25.99 -9.97
N ILE A 455 -2.99 -26.61 -8.78
CA ILE A 455 -1.86 -26.52 -7.84
C ILE A 455 -0.58 -27.06 -8.50
N TYR A 456 -0.64 -28.26 -9.09
CA TYR A 456 0.53 -28.86 -9.73
C TYR A 456 1.11 -27.98 -10.84
N ARG A 457 0.25 -27.42 -11.69
CA ARG A 457 0.66 -26.50 -12.76
C ARG A 457 1.30 -25.22 -12.18
N ALA A 458 0.74 -24.66 -11.12
CA ALA A 458 1.29 -23.47 -10.47
C ALA A 458 2.67 -23.75 -9.86
N LEU A 459 2.86 -24.90 -9.22
CA LEU A 459 4.15 -25.32 -8.66
C LEU A 459 5.19 -25.60 -9.75
N SER A 460 4.79 -26.27 -10.83
CA SER A 460 5.68 -26.61 -11.95
C SER A 460 6.20 -25.38 -12.70
N ASN A 461 5.39 -24.32 -12.76
CA ASN A 461 5.75 -23.05 -13.39
C ASN A 461 6.44 -22.07 -12.43
N ALA A 462 6.51 -22.39 -11.14
CA ALA A 462 7.17 -21.53 -10.18
C ALA A 462 8.70 -21.62 -10.36
N PRO A 463 9.45 -20.52 -10.14
CA PRO A 463 10.91 -20.52 -10.10
C PRO A 463 11.42 -21.17 -8.80
N ILE A 464 10.84 -22.30 -8.43
CA ILE A 464 11.35 -23.22 -7.43
C ILE A 464 12.52 -23.89 -8.14
N THR A 465 13.71 -23.32 -8.01
CA THR A 465 14.95 -23.89 -8.54
C THR A 465 14.95 -25.40 -8.33
N ARG A 466 15.09 -26.15 -9.44
CA ARG A 466 15.51 -27.55 -9.50
C ARG A 466 16.85 -27.71 -8.78
N ARG A 467 16.82 -27.68 -7.45
CA ARG A 467 17.84 -28.22 -6.55
C ARG A 467 17.18 -29.39 -5.80
N ALA A 468 16.74 -30.36 -6.58
CA ALA A 468 16.63 -31.73 -6.17
C ALA A 468 17.28 -32.52 -7.29
N GLU A 469 18.56 -32.83 -7.11
CA GLU A 469 19.17 -33.98 -7.78
C GLU A 469 18.21 -35.17 -7.57
N ASN A 470 17.89 -35.91 -8.65
CA ASN A 470 16.96 -37.05 -8.74
C ASN A 470 15.55 -36.79 -9.32
N VAL A 471 15.43 -36.08 -10.45
CA VAL A 471 14.18 -36.05 -11.26
C VAL A 471 14.23 -37.01 -12.47
N SER A 472 15.30 -37.80 -12.64
CA SER A 472 15.40 -38.77 -13.75
C SER A 472 14.47 -40.00 -13.62
N SER A 473 13.69 -40.14 -12.55
CA SER A 473 12.80 -41.30 -12.33
C SER A 473 11.31 -41.04 -12.54
N TRP A 474 10.90 -39.82 -12.90
CA TRP A 474 9.47 -39.44 -12.95
C TRP A 474 8.86 -39.38 -14.35
N GLU A 475 9.63 -39.06 -15.40
CA GLU A 475 9.12 -39.08 -16.78
C GLU A 475 8.76 -40.50 -17.26
N ALA A 476 9.30 -41.55 -16.62
CA ALA A 476 9.04 -42.95 -16.95
C ALA A 476 7.75 -43.55 -16.33
N ARG A 477 6.97 -42.79 -15.53
CA ARG A 477 5.80 -43.33 -14.81
C ARG A 477 4.44 -42.72 -15.16
N CYS A 478 4.41 -41.78 -16.10
CA CYS A 478 3.18 -41.08 -16.51
C CYS A 478 2.80 -41.28 -17.99
N LEU A 479 3.43 -42.21 -18.69
CA LEU A 479 2.95 -42.67 -20.01
C LEU A 479 2.30 -44.05 -19.84
N PRO A 480 1.09 -44.28 -20.39
CA PRO A 480 0.55 -45.62 -20.50
C PRO A 480 1.44 -46.45 -21.45
N ASP A 481 1.75 -47.68 -21.05
CA ASP A 481 2.27 -48.71 -21.96
C ASP A 481 1.18 -49.01 -23.00
N ASP A 482 1.31 -48.46 -24.20
CA ASP A 482 0.60 -48.96 -25.38
C ASP A 482 1.28 -50.26 -25.81
N GLY A 483 0.64 -51.40 -25.53
CA GLY A 483 1.18 -52.70 -25.90
C GLY A 483 0.30 -53.91 -25.58
N ALA A 484 -0.91 -53.97 -26.16
CA ALA A 484 -1.54 -55.19 -26.70
C ALA A 484 -2.75 -54.84 -27.56
#